data_AF-A0A5N8YXZ7-F1
#
_entry.id   AF-A0A5N8YXZ7-F1
#
_cell.length_a   1.000
_cell.length_b   1.000
_cell.length_c   1.000
_cell.angle_alpha   90.00
_cell.angle_beta   90.00
_cell.angle_gamma   90.00
#
_symmetry.space_group_name_H-M   'P 1'
#
loop_
_entity.id
_entity.type
_entity.pdbx_description
1 polymer ?
#
loop_
_entity_poly.entity_id
_entity_poly.type
_entity_poly.pdbx_seq_one_letter_code
_entity_poly.pdbx_strand_id
1 'polypeptide(L)'
;MLADLTAPGVLNVQSGQAIGLSATPIDDDGKVNLSLPGVTYTWNAGSCGTLNDSTSRTPTFTAVNNACSGTITVHANQGSGANVPSGGRSISINVAAPPATAVPTVVPVDPVVIPDIVPEGLDAEDVAVILPSTGGTFNVPQDPGDDAPPISIDIPGGAIESGAAAAVTINVVSVGSVAAPPPAATEGATSGTFRFGSTIIEIQWYDDTGAALDTFKLNRPAEICVPFNQADLAGAAGGPDGMSIWRYNGTEWIELNSTVNISAGTVCARTLNFSFFALGLSVAAPDAEEAGLPSTGDYAPSTWTMVLAMLAGIALVAVGAFTARRARRVRATS
;
A
#
# COMPACT_ATOMS: atom_id res chain seq x y z
N MET A 1 43.90 -22.67 -44.75
CA MET A 1 44.58 -22.48 -43.43
C MET A 1 43.57 -21.95 -42.42
N LEU A 2 43.66 -22.25 -41.13
CA LEU A 2 42.78 -21.63 -40.12
C LEU A 2 43.02 -20.12 -40.06
N ALA A 3 41.97 -19.32 -40.28
CA ALA A 3 42.05 -17.86 -40.32
C ALA A 3 41.18 -17.19 -39.25
N ASP A 4 40.07 -17.81 -38.84
CA ASP A 4 39.19 -17.29 -37.80
C ASP A 4 38.31 -18.41 -37.17
N LEU A 5 37.42 -18.02 -36.26
CA LEU A 5 36.44 -18.88 -35.63
C LEU A 5 35.12 -18.13 -35.40
N THR A 6 33.97 -18.81 -35.52
CA THR A 6 32.68 -18.32 -34.99
C THR A 6 32.27 -19.08 -33.72
N ALA A 7 31.57 -18.37 -32.84
CA ALA A 7 30.97 -18.89 -31.61
C ALA A 7 29.71 -18.07 -31.26
N PRO A 8 28.81 -18.55 -30.39
CA PRO A 8 27.68 -17.74 -29.90
C PRO A 8 28.14 -16.42 -29.29
N GLY A 9 27.40 -15.33 -29.50
CA GLY A 9 27.76 -14.02 -28.91
C GLY A 9 27.23 -13.84 -27.48
N VAL A 10 26.05 -14.39 -27.19
CA VAL A 10 25.37 -14.26 -25.88
C VAL A 10 24.75 -15.60 -25.50
N LEU A 11 24.83 -15.94 -24.22
CA LEU A 11 24.22 -17.11 -23.61
C LEU A 11 23.40 -16.72 -22.39
N ASN A 12 22.11 -17.04 -22.39
CA ASN A 12 21.22 -16.88 -21.24
C ASN A 12 20.83 -18.26 -20.74
N VAL A 13 21.13 -18.56 -19.47
CA VAL A 13 20.89 -19.88 -18.87
C VAL A 13 20.33 -19.74 -17.45
N GLN A 14 19.63 -20.76 -16.98
CA GLN A 14 19.20 -20.87 -15.59
C GLN A 14 20.36 -21.38 -14.71
N SER A 15 20.32 -21.05 -13.42
CA SER A 15 21.26 -21.58 -12.45
C SER A 15 21.32 -23.12 -12.50
N GLY A 16 22.51 -23.69 -12.56
CA GLY A 16 22.72 -25.15 -12.66
C GLY A 16 22.44 -25.77 -14.04
N GLN A 17 22.00 -24.98 -15.03
CA GLN A 17 21.73 -25.50 -16.38
C GLN A 17 23.04 -25.88 -17.10
N ALA A 18 23.02 -27.04 -17.78
CA ALA A 18 24.08 -27.45 -18.69
C ALA A 18 23.67 -27.20 -20.15
N ILE A 19 24.57 -26.62 -20.95
CA ILE A 19 24.34 -26.31 -22.37
C ILE A 19 25.57 -26.63 -23.22
N GLY A 20 25.36 -27.19 -24.41
CA GLY A 20 26.41 -27.41 -25.38
C GLY A 20 26.84 -26.10 -26.04
N LEU A 21 28.13 -25.81 -26.05
CA LEU A 21 28.75 -24.75 -26.83
C LEU A 21 29.28 -25.31 -28.15
N SER A 22 29.54 -24.43 -29.11
CA SER A 22 30.24 -24.81 -30.33
C SER A 22 31.09 -23.67 -30.85
N ALA A 23 32.25 -24.04 -31.39
CA ALA A 23 33.19 -23.18 -32.07
C ALA A 23 33.38 -23.72 -33.50
N THR A 24 33.18 -22.90 -34.53
CA THR A 24 33.36 -23.36 -35.93
C THR A 24 34.55 -22.63 -36.58
N PRO A 25 35.55 -23.36 -37.09
CA PRO A 25 36.71 -22.75 -37.71
C PRO A 25 36.38 -22.21 -39.10
N ILE A 26 36.97 -21.08 -39.42
CA ILE A 26 36.90 -20.41 -40.72
C ILE A 26 38.28 -20.51 -41.37
N ASP A 27 38.32 -20.92 -42.63
CA ASP A 27 39.55 -20.96 -43.42
C ASP A 27 39.92 -19.58 -43.99
N ASP A 28 41.06 -19.52 -44.65
CA ASP A 28 41.67 -18.35 -45.30
C ASP A 28 40.83 -17.79 -46.44
N ASP A 29 39.93 -18.59 -47.03
CA ASP A 29 38.94 -18.14 -48.00
C ASP A 29 37.69 -17.53 -47.32
N GLY A 30 37.68 -17.43 -45.99
CA GLY A 30 36.57 -16.89 -45.20
C GLY A 30 35.38 -17.84 -45.08
N LYS A 31 35.56 -19.14 -45.33
CA LYS A 31 34.48 -20.13 -45.30
C LYS A 31 34.62 -21.06 -44.10
N VAL A 32 33.49 -21.53 -43.59
CA VAL A 32 33.47 -22.54 -42.53
C VAL A 32 34.04 -23.85 -43.07
N ASN A 33 35.05 -24.39 -42.41
CA ASN A 33 35.72 -25.61 -42.84
C ASN A 33 35.99 -26.56 -41.66
N LEU A 34 35.02 -27.44 -41.40
CA LEU A 34 35.07 -28.39 -40.29
C LEU A 34 36.08 -29.53 -40.49
N SER A 35 36.64 -29.67 -41.69
CA SER A 35 37.63 -30.67 -42.07
C SER A 35 39.07 -30.19 -41.98
N LEU A 36 39.31 -28.97 -41.48
CA LEU A 36 40.66 -28.45 -41.29
C LEU A 36 41.45 -29.39 -40.35
N PRO A 37 42.57 -29.98 -40.82
CA PRO A 37 43.34 -30.89 -40.01
C PRO A 37 44.08 -30.13 -38.90
N GLY A 38 44.25 -30.79 -37.76
CA GLY A 38 45.11 -30.32 -36.68
C GLY A 38 44.60 -29.08 -35.92
N VAL A 39 43.30 -28.78 -35.96
CA VAL A 39 42.72 -27.68 -35.18
C VAL A 39 42.50 -28.11 -33.73
N THR A 40 43.10 -27.39 -32.78
CA THR A 40 42.88 -27.57 -31.33
C THR A 40 42.17 -26.34 -30.78
N TYR A 41 41.22 -26.54 -29.87
CA TYR A 41 40.48 -25.45 -29.22
C TYR A 41 41.03 -25.20 -27.82
N THR A 42 40.85 -23.99 -27.32
CA THR A 42 41.15 -23.65 -25.92
C THR A 42 40.04 -22.76 -25.41
N TRP A 43 39.25 -23.30 -24.50
CA TRP A 43 38.13 -22.62 -23.88
C TRP A 43 38.46 -22.18 -22.44
N ASN A 44 37.93 -21.02 -22.05
CA ASN A 44 37.92 -20.54 -20.67
C ASN A 44 36.47 -20.26 -20.25
N ALA A 45 36.01 -20.95 -19.20
CA ALA A 45 34.64 -20.88 -18.70
C ALA A 45 34.30 -19.56 -17.97
N GLY A 46 35.30 -18.77 -17.58
CA GLY A 46 35.12 -17.63 -16.69
C GLY A 46 34.68 -18.06 -15.28
N SER A 47 33.96 -17.20 -14.57
CA SER A 47 33.51 -17.42 -13.19
C SER A 47 32.08 -17.94 -13.05
N CYS A 48 31.27 -17.90 -14.12
CA CYS A 48 29.84 -18.22 -14.07
C CYS A 48 29.51 -19.69 -14.30
N GLY A 49 30.52 -20.56 -14.38
CA GLY A 49 30.31 -21.99 -14.54
C GLY A 49 31.60 -22.73 -14.85
N THR A 50 31.44 -23.97 -15.30
CA THR A 50 32.54 -24.87 -15.65
C THR A 50 32.32 -25.48 -17.02
N LEU A 51 33.41 -25.88 -17.67
CA LEU A 51 33.37 -26.65 -18.91
C LEU A 51 33.77 -28.08 -18.61
N ASN A 52 33.09 -29.05 -19.22
CA ASN A 52 33.45 -30.46 -19.09
C ASN A 52 34.75 -30.83 -19.84
N ASP A 53 35.13 -30.03 -20.84
CA ASP A 53 36.33 -30.15 -21.64
C ASP A 53 36.70 -28.75 -22.16
N SER A 54 37.98 -28.38 -22.10
CA SER A 54 38.47 -27.09 -22.59
C SER A 54 39.11 -27.16 -23.98
N THR A 55 39.17 -28.34 -24.59
CA THR A 55 39.88 -28.59 -25.86
C THR A 55 39.00 -29.09 -26.99
N SER A 56 37.80 -29.59 -26.67
CA SER A 56 36.80 -29.99 -27.66
C SER A 56 36.25 -28.80 -28.46
N ARG A 57 35.84 -29.09 -29.70
CA ARG A 57 35.07 -28.14 -30.53
C ARG A 57 33.71 -27.80 -29.94
N THR A 58 33.12 -28.74 -29.20
CA THR A 58 31.76 -28.65 -28.68
C THR A 58 31.71 -29.06 -27.20
N PRO A 59 32.27 -28.24 -26.29
CA PRO A 59 32.21 -28.54 -24.87
C PRO A 59 30.82 -28.24 -24.31
N THR A 60 30.51 -28.83 -23.16
CA THR A 60 29.32 -28.52 -22.37
C THR A 60 29.70 -27.57 -21.26
N PHE A 61 29.01 -26.44 -21.19
CA PHE A 61 29.10 -25.48 -20.11
C PHE A 61 28.00 -25.74 -19.08
N THR A 62 28.36 -25.78 -17.80
CA THR A 62 27.42 -25.90 -16.67
C THR A 62 27.44 -24.64 -15.83
N ALA A 63 26.31 -23.96 -15.73
CA ALA A 63 26.17 -22.71 -14.98
C ALA A 63 26.25 -22.93 -13.46
N VAL A 64 26.75 -21.94 -12.74
CA VAL A 64 26.75 -21.91 -11.27
C VAL A 64 25.32 -21.88 -10.69
N ASN A 65 25.17 -22.26 -9.42
CA ASN A 65 23.88 -22.29 -8.71
C ASN A 65 23.50 -20.92 -8.10
N ASN A 66 23.75 -19.83 -8.83
CA ASN A 66 23.44 -18.46 -8.41
C ASN A 66 23.38 -17.53 -9.62
N ALA A 67 22.84 -16.32 -9.43
CA ALA A 67 22.94 -15.29 -10.46
C ALA A 67 24.41 -14.94 -10.73
N CYS A 68 24.78 -14.86 -12.00
CA CYS A 68 26.13 -14.53 -12.42
C CYS A 68 26.13 -13.90 -13.81
N SER A 69 26.99 -12.89 -14.00
CA SER A 69 27.28 -12.33 -15.32
C SER A 69 28.79 -12.41 -15.56
N GLY A 70 29.18 -12.86 -16.75
CA GLY A 70 30.59 -13.09 -17.07
C GLY A 70 30.83 -13.34 -18.55
N THR A 71 32.02 -13.85 -18.86
CA THR A 71 32.45 -14.11 -20.23
C THR A 71 33.11 -15.47 -20.34
N ILE A 72 32.70 -16.25 -21.33
CA ILE A 72 33.41 -17.44 -21.79
C ILE A 72 34.26 -17.02 -22.99
N THR A 73 35.51 -17.45 -23.07
CA THR A 73 36.37 -17.18 -24.23
C THR A 73 36.80 -18.47 -24.92
N VAL A 74 36.95 -18.41 -26.24
CA VAL A 74 37.50 -19.52 -27.04
C VAL A 74 38.55 -19.03 -28.03
N HIS A 75 39.63 -19.80 -28.12
CA HIS A 75 40.63 -19.72 -29.18
C HIS A 75 40.68 -21.05 -29.93
N ALA A 76 41.19 -21.02 -31.16
CA ALA A 76 41.64 -22.20 -31.87
C ALA A 76 43.05 -21.98 -32.41
N ASN A 77 43.83 -23.03 -32.56
CA ASN A 77 45.10 -22.99 -33.29
C ASN A 77 45.20 -24.20 -34.21
N GLN A 78 45.99 -24.07 -35.28
CA GLN A 78 46.21 -25.17 -36.23
C GLN A 78 47.66 -25.66 -36.11
N GLY A 79 47.83 -26.93 -35.70
CA GLY A 79 49.14 -27.50 -35.39
C GLY A 79 49.84 -26.75 -34.26
N SER A 80 51.10 -26.36 -34.46
CA SER A 80 51.85 -25.50 -33.53
C SER A 80 51.72 -24.00 -33.85
N GLY A 81 50.71 -23.62 -34.64
CA GLY A 81 50.45 -22.23 -35.02
C GLY A 81 49.94 -21.36 -33.86
N ALA A 82 49.84 -20.05 -34.13
CA ALA A 82 49.31 -19.08 -33.18
C ALA A 82 47.80 -19.24 -32.95
N ASN A 83 47.30 -18.69 -31.85
CA ASN A 83 45.87 -18.64 -31.54
C ASN A 83 45.13 -17.71 -32.51
N VAL A 84 43.96 -18.19 -32.93
CA VAL A 84 43.08 -17.57 -33.89
C VAL A 84 41.64 -17.61 -33.34
N PRO A 85 40.94 -16.46 -33.28
CA PRO A 85 41.51 -15.11 -33.36
C PRO A 85 42.45 -14.84 -32.18
N SER A 86 43.42 -13.93 -32.37
CA SER A 86 44.42 -13.59 -31.36
C SER A 86 43.81 -13.04 -30.06
N GLY A 87 42.73 -12.26 -30.17
CA GLY A 87 41.97 -11.75 -29.03
C GLY A 87 40.93 -12.72 -28.44
N GLY A 88 40.76 -13.89 -29.05
CA GLY A 88 39.72 -14.85 -28.67
C GLY A 88 38.31 -14.42 -29.10
N ARG A 89 37.39 -15.37 -29.14
CA ARG A 89 35.96 -15.10 -29.28
C ARG A 89 35.31 -15.11 -27.90
N SER A 90 34.71 -13.98 -27.53
CA SER A 90 34.02 -13.80 -26.26
C SER A 90 32.53 -14.09 -26.40
N ILE A 91 31.99 -14.87 -25.47
CA ILE A 91 30.57 -15.17 -25.30
C ILE A 91 30.14 -14.54 -23.99
N SER A 92 29.25 -13.55 -24.04
CA SER A 92 28.67 -12.98 -22.83
C SER A 92 27.70 -13.98 -22.22
N ILE A 93 27.85 -14.29 -20.93
CA ILE A 93 26.95 -15.19 -20.22
C ILE A 93 26.17 -14.46 -19.13
N ASN A 94 24.89 -14.75 -19.08
CA ASN A 94 24.00 -14.35 -18.00
C ASN A 94 23.30 -15.58 -17.43
N VAL A 95 23.56 -15.85 -16.15
CA VAL A 95 22.95 -16.92 -15.37
C VAL A 95 21.85 -16.32 -14.52
N ALA A 96 20.61 -16.72 -14.76
CA ALA A 96 19.49 -16.33 -13.90
C ALA A 96 19.59 -17.02 -12.54
N ALA A 97 19.29 -16.28 -11.46
CA ALA A 97 19.18 -16.86 -10.12
C ALA A 97 18.13 -17.99 -10.11
N PRO A 98 18.31 -19.00 -9.26
CA PRO A 98 17.23 -19.95 -9.01
C PRO A 98 15.98 -19.19 -8.52
N PRO A 99 14.76 -19.65 -8.88
CA PRO A 99 13.55 -19.11 -8.29
C PRO A 99 13.64 -19.16 -6.77
N ALA A 100 13.19 -18.11 -6.09
CA ALA A 100 13.12 -18.12 -4.63
C ALA A 100 12.29 -19.32 -4.18
N THR A 101 12.83 -20.12 -3.26
CA THR A 101 12.08 -21.23 -2.65
C THR A 101 10.84 -20.63 -2.00
N ALA A 102 9.65 -21.08 -2.43
CA ALA A 102 8.40 -20.66 -1.79
C ALA A 102 8.43 -21.10 -0.33
N VAL A 103 8.38 -20.13 0.59
CA VAL A 103 8.21 -20.42 2.01
C VAL A 103 6.79 -21.00 2.17
N PRO A 104 6.62 -22.20 2.76
CA PRO A 104 5.29 -22.76 2.95
C PRO A 104 4.46 -21.80 3.80
N THR A 105 3.25 -21.50 3.35
CA THR A 105 2.29 -20.69 4.11
C THR A 105 1.82 -21.54 5.29
N VAL A 106 2.38 -21.31 6.48
CA VAL A 106 1.92 -21.97 7.71
C VAL A 106 0.53 -21.42 8.04
N VAL A 107 -0.45 -22.32 8.14
CA VAL A 107 -1.81 -21.95 8.57
C VAL A 107 -1.74 -21.56 10.05
N PRO A 108 -2.16 -20.35 10.44
CA PRO A 108 -2.21 -19.95 11.85
C PRO A 108 -3.12 -20.88 12.65
N VAL A 109 -2.69 -21.28 13.84
CA VAL A 109 -3.41 -22.18 14.74
C VAL A 109 -3.73 -21.45 16.03
N ASP A 110 -4.95 -21.63 16.53
CA ASP A 110 -5.40 -21.06 17.80
C ASP A 110 -4.80 -21.79 19.00
N PRO A 111 -4.76 -21.16 20.19
CA PRO A 111 -4.43 -21.88 21.42
C PRO A 111 -5.42 -23.03 21.67
N VAL A 112 -4.93 -24.11 22.29
CA VAL A 112 -5.74 -25.31 22.60
C VAL A 112 -6.95 -24.96 23.49
N VAL A 113 -6.79 -23.97 24.36
CA VAL A 113 -7.85 -23.42 25.19
C VAL A 113 -7.91 -21.94 24.87
N ILE A 114 -9.08 -21.45 24.45
CA ILE A 114 -9.30 -20.03 24.23
C ILE A 114 -9.37 -19.35 25.61
N PRO A 115 -8.45 -18.42 25.91
CA PRO A 115 -8.48 -17.71 27.18
C PRO A 115 -9.62 -16.69 27.21
N ASP A 116 -10.19 -16.49 28.39
CA ASP A 116 -11.03 -15.35 28.69
C ASP A 116 -10.11 -14.22 29.18
N ILE A 117 -9.87 -13.22 28.32
CA ILE A 117 -8.91 -12.14 28.59
C ILE A 117 -9.71 -10.87 28.90
N VAL A 118 -9.81 -10.55 30.20
CA VAL A 118 -10.38 -9.29 30.69
C VAL A 118 -9.30 -8.59 31.54
N PRO A 119 -8.60 -7.58 30.97
CA PRO A 119 -7.61 -6.79 31.71
C PRO A 119 -8.18 -6.14 32.96
N GLU A 120 -7.33 -5.90 33.95
CA GLU A 120 -7.75 -5.27 35.20
C GLU A 120 -8.33 -3.87 34.96
N GLY A 121 -9.54 -3.64 35.47
CA GLY A 121 -10.23 -2.35 35.35
C GLY A 121 -11.04 -2.15 34.07
N LEU A 122 -11.14 -3.17 33.20
CA LEU A 122 -12.04 -3.19 32.06
C LEU A 122 -13.14 -4.23 32.24
N ASP A 123 -14.28 -3.98 31.62
CA ASP A 123 -15.37 -4.96 31.51
C ASP A 123 -15.20 -5.79 30.23
N ALA A 124 -15.78 -6.99 30.22
CA ALA A 124 -15.66 -7.92 29.08
C ALA A 124 -16.26 -7.37 27.77
N GLU A 125 -17.13 -6.36 27.85
CA GLU A 125 -17.70 -5.67 26.68
C GLU A 125 -16.79 -4.60 26.07
N ASP A 126 -15.78 -4.14 26.82
CA ASP A 126 -14.82 -3.12 26.38
C ASP A 126 -13.57 -3.71 25.71
N VAL A 127 -13.54 -5.03 25.53
CA VAL A 127 -12.37 -5.77 25.05
C VAL A 127 -12.79 -6.85 24.07
N ALA A 128 -12.02 -7.00 22.98
CA ALA A 128 -12.16 -8.15 22.08
C ALA A 128 -10.96 -9.08 22.19
N VAL A 129 -11.24 -10.37 22.32
CA VAL A 129 -10.25 -11.44 22.17
C VAL A 129 -10.01 -11.70 20.69
N ILE A 130 -8.73 -11.71 20.29
CA ILE A 130 -8.25 -11.89 18.93
C ILE A 130 -7.57 -13.25 18.83
N LEU A 131 -8.02 -14.06 17.88
CA LEU A 131 -7.48 -15.41 17.65
C LEU A 131 -6.54 -15.45 16.44
N PRO A 132 -5.46 -16.25 16.47
CA PRO A 132 -4.55 -16.37 15.34
C PRO A 132 -5.21 -16.82 14.04
N SER A 133 -6.15 -17.76 14.08
CA SER A 133 -6.73 -18.36 12.88
C SER A 133 -7.80 -17.47 12.24
N THR A 134 -8.68 -16.88 13.05
CA THR A 134 -9.83 -16.08 12.57
C THR A 134 -9.60 -14.58 12.63
N GLY A 135 -8.73 -14.11 13.51
CA GLY A 135 -8.64 -12.69 13.87
C GLY A 135 -9.77 -12.30 14.82
N GLY A 136 -10.28 -11.08 14.68
CA GLY A 136 -11.40 -10.56 15.45
C GLY A 136 -11.76 -9.12 15.08
N THR A 137 -12.95 -8.69 15.48
CA THR A 137 -13.45 -7.33 15.27
C THR A 137 -13.87 -6.76 16.61
N PHE A 138 -13.58 -5.48 16.84
CA PHE A 138 -14.05 -4.75 18.02
C PHE A 138 -14.67 -3.43 17.61
N ASN A 139 -15.82 -3.12 18.19
CA ASN A 139 -16.53 -1.86 18.01
C ASN A 139 -16.67 -1.22 19.39
N VAL A 140 -16.32 0.06 19.50
CA VAL A 140 -16.56 0.81 20.74
C VAL A 140 -18.08 0.83 21.01
N PRO A 141 -18.53 0.41 22.21
CA PRO A 141 -19.93 0.47 22.57
C PRO A 141 -20.50 1.89 22.40
N GLN A 142 -21.73 1.98 21.89
CA GLN A 142 -22.42 3.25 21.68
C GLN A 142 -23.59 3.39 22.65
N ASP A 143 -23.86 4.62 23.06
CA ASP A 143 -25.01 4.93 23.89
C ASP A 143 -26.32 4.61 23.16
N PRO A 144 -27.36 4.12 23.86
CA PRO A 144 -28.66 3.86 23.26
C PRO A 144 -29.24 5.11 22.58
N GLY A 145 -29.42 5.05 21.27
CA GLY A 145 -29.95 6.14 20.45
C GLY A 145 -28.89 6.99 19.73
N ASP A 146 -27.61 6.62 19.82
CA ASP A 146 -26.58 7.12 18.91
C ASP A 146 -26.67 6.38 17.57
N ASP A 147 -26.99 7.11 16.51
CA ASP A 147 -27.07 6.60 15.14
C ASP A 147 -25.74 6.78 14.37
N ALA A 148 -24.71 7.35 14.99
CA ALA A 148 -23.39 7.47 14.37
C ALA A 148 -22.76 6.08 14.18
N PRO A 149 -21.87 5.90 13.19
CA PRO A 149 -21.13 4.64 13.08
C PRO A 149 -20.14 4.53 14.25
N PRO A 150 -19.96 3.33 14.84
CA PRO A 150 -19.02 3.14 15.93
C PRO A 150 -17.58 3.27 15.44
N ILE A 151 -16.69 3.66 16.35
CA ILE A 151 -15.26 3.45 16.13
C ILE A 151 -15.01 1.94 16.13
N SER A 152 -14.29 1.43 15.14
CA SER A 152 -14.08 0.01 14.97
C SER A 152 -12.67 -0.34 14.53
N ILE A 153 -12.25 -1.56 14.90
CA ILE A 153 -11.05 -2.21 14.39
C ILE A 153 -11.39 -3.62 13.92
N ASP A 154 -10.96 -3.96 12.72
CA ASP A 154 -11.05 -5.29 12.14
C ASP A 154 -9.65 -5.89 11.94
N ILE A 155 -9.39 -7.03 12.57
CA ILE A 155 -8.11 -7.70 12.59
C ILE A 155 -8.25 -9.04 11.85
N PRO A 156 -7.54 -9.25 10.73
CA PRO A 156 -7.68 -10.46 9.95
C PRO A 156 -6.99 -11.67 10.60
N GLY A 157 -7.44 -12.87 10.27
CA GLY A 157 -6.72 -14.11 10.58
C GLY A 157 -5.26 -14.09 10.10
N GLY A 158 -4.36 -14.56 10.95
CA GLY A 158 -2.91 -14.54 10.76
C GLY A 158 -2.26 -13.19 11.07
N ALA A 159 -2.98 -12.25 11.69
CA ALA A 159 -2.41 -10.98 12.11
C ALA A 159 -1.56 -11.09 13.38
N ILE A 160 -1.83 -12.05 14.26
CA ILE A 160 -1.05 -12.33 15.47
C ILE A 160 -0.25 -13.65 15.36
N GLU A 161 0.64 -13.90 16.30
CA GLU A 161 1.46 -15.12 16.33
C GLU A 161 0.59 -16.38 16.54
N SER A 162 0.99 -17.49 15.92
CA SER A 162 0.26 -18.75 16.06
C SER A 162 0.39 -19.28 17.50
N GLY A 163 -0.70 -19.79 18.05
CA GLY A 163 -0.74 -20.47 19.35
C GLY A 163 -0.98 -19.57 20.56
N ALA A 164 -1.06 -18.25 20.39
CA ALA A 164 -1.38 -17.30 21.46
C ALA A 164 -2.53 -16.39 21.04
N ALA A 165 -3.54 -16.24 21.90
CA ALA A 165 -4.54 -15.20 21.73
C ALA A 165 -4.01 -13.88 22.29
N ALA A 166 -4.58 -12.77 21.83
CA ALA A 166 -4.33 -11.43 22.38
C ALA A 166 -5.66 -10.74 22.59
N ALA A 167 -5.68 -9.65 23.35
CA ALA A 167 -6.87 -8.83 23.49
C ALA A 167 -6.60 -7.38 23.07
N VAL A 168 -7.64 -6.70 22.61
CA VAL A 168 -7.57 -5.31 22.15
C VAL A 168 -8.71 -4.49 22.71
N THR A 169 -8.42 -3.24 23.06
CA THR A 169 -9.42 -2.22 23.38
C THR A 169 -9.16 -0.93 22.59
N ILE A 170 -10.17 -0.08 22.51
CA ILE A 170 -10.08 1.25 21.89
C ILE A 170 -10.49 2.28 22.95
N ASN A 171 -9.53 3.07 23.40
CA ASN A 171 -9.77 4.17 24.31
C ASN A 171 -10.02 5.45 23.51
N VAL A 172 -11.14 6.12 23.73
CA VAL A 172 -11.38 7.46 23.18
C VAL A 172 -10.63 8.48 24.04
N VAL A 173 -9.77 9.28 23.40
CA VAL A 173 -8.89 10.22 24.10
C VAL A 173 -9.17 11.65 23.69
N SER A 174 -8.82 12.60 24.56
CA SER A 174 -9.03 14.03 24.33
C SER A 174 -7.82 14.69 23.65
N VAL A 175 -8.04 15.81 22.96
CA VAL A 175 -6.96 16.60 22.31
C VAL A 175 -5.83 17.01 23.27
N GLY A 176 -6.11 17.17 24.57
CA GLY A 176 -5.14 17.62 25.56
C GLY A 176 -4.19 16.52 26.07
N SER A 177 -4.48 15.26 25.77
CA SER A 177 -3.69 14.10 26.22
C SER A 177 -2.72 13.58 25.16
N VAL A 178 -2.67 14.19 23.97
CA VAL A 178 -1.81 13.75 22.86
C VAL A 178 -0.91 14.88 22.36
N ALA A 179 0.17 14.52 21.67
CA ALA A 179 1.04 15.51 21.02
C ALA A 179 0.25 16.33 20.00
N ALA A 180 0.40 17.66 20.02
CA ALA A 180 -0.27 18.53 19.08
C ALA A 180 0.11 18.19 17.61
N PRO A 181 -0.81 18.37 16.65
CA PRO A 181 -0.49 18.16 15.25
C PRO A 181 0.53 19.20 14.78
N PRO A 182 1.28 18.95 13.69
CA PRO A 182 2.15 19.95 13.11
C PRO A 182 1.39 21.25 12.83
N PRO A 183 1.96 22.43 13.16
CA PRO A 183 1.29 23.70 12.95
C PRO A 183 0.96 23.90 11.47
N ALA A 184 -0.11 24.64 11.18
CA ALA A 184 -0.56 24.94 9.83
C ALA A 184 0.57 25.47 8.94
N ALA A 185 0.59 25.06 7.68
CA ALA A 185 1.58 25.44 6.70
C ALA A 185 1.62 26.97 6.51
N THR A 186 2.79 27.58 6.63
CA THR A 186 3.05 28.97 6.19
C THR A 186 3.28 29.01 4.67
N GLU A 187 3.10 30.18 4.06
CA GLU A 187 3.31 30.43 2.62
C GLU A 187 4.61 29.77 2.09
N GLY A 188 4.48 28.96 1.04
CA GLY A 188 5.57 28.19 0.44
C GLY A 188 5.84 26.78 1.01
N ALA A 189 5.08 26.31 2.00
CA ALA A 189 5.23 24.96 2.54
C ALA A 189 4.48 23.89 1.72
N THR A 190 5.17 22.80 1.42
CA THR A 190 4.67 21.68 0.62
C THR A 190 4.23 20.52 1.51
N SER A 191 2.96 20.52 1.93
CA SER A 191 2.23 19.41 2.59
C SER A 191 2.74 18.95 3.98
N GLY A 192 1.83 18.41 4.81
CA GLY A 192 2.14 17.82 6.12
C GLY A 192 1.45 18.44 7.34
N THR A 193 0.51 19.37 7.14
CA THR A 193 -0.15 20.09 8.24
C THR A 193 -1.63 19.76 8.28
N PHE A 194 -2.11 19.31 9.44
CA PHE A 194 -3.50 18.95 9.66
C PHE A 194 -3.97 19.51 11.02
N ARG A 195 -5.28 19.50 11.24
CA ARG A 195 -5.89 19.73 12.55
C ARG A 195 -6.67 18.48 12.97
N PHE A 196 -6.78 18.25 14.28
CA PHE A 196 -7.65 17.18 14.77
C PHE A 196 -9.11 17.44 14.36
N GLY A 197 -9.75 16.38 13.87
CA GLY A 197 -11.20 16.29 13.76
C GLY A 197 -11.82 15.85 15.07
N SER A 198 -13.03 15.29 14.99
CA SER A 198 -13.81 14.91 16.18
C SER A 198 -13.25 13.73 16.97
N THR A 199 -12.41 12.90 16.35
CA THR A 199 -12.08 11.57 16.87
C THR A 199 -10.59 11.41 17.09
N ILE A 200 -10.20 11.09 18.31
CA ILE A 200 -8.84 10.67 18.69
C ILE A 200 -8.98 9.44 19.56
N ILE A 201 -8.21 8.39 19.24
CA ILE A 201 -8.25 7.12 19.93
C ILE A 201 -6.85 6.62 20.24
N GLU A 202 -6.76 5.77 21.26
CA GLU A 202 -5.61 4.93 21.55
C GLU A 202 -6.05 3.47 21.42
N ILE A 203 -5.27 2.67 20.70
CA ILE A 203 -5.53 1.24 20.59
C ILE A 203 -4.51 0.53 21.49
N GLN A 204 -5.01 -0.03 22.59
CA GLN A 204 -4.20 -0.74 23.56
C GLN A 204 -4.36 -2.24 23.38
N TRP A 205 -3.23 -2.94 23.34
CA TRP A 205 -3.15 -4.40 23.23
C TRP A 205 -2.80 -5.03 24.57
N TYR A 206 -3.27 -6.26 24.77
CA TYR A 206 -2.98 -7.07 25.93
C TYR A 206 -2.54 -8.47 25.52
N ASP A 207 -1.65 -9.07 26.31
CA ASP A 207 -1.26 -10.47 26.14
C ASP A 207 -2.33 -11.45 26.66
N ASP A 208 -2.03 -12.74 26.60
CA ASP A 208 -2.90 -13.82 27.05
C ASP A 208 -3.16 -13.85 28.56
N THR A 209 -2.42 -13.04 29.33
CA THR A 209 -2.62 -12.84 30.78
C THR A 209 -3.40 -11.56 31.10
N GLY A 210 -3.71 -10.73 30.09
CA GLY A 210 -4.36 -9.43 30.26
C GLY A 210 -3.38 -8.31 30.61
N ALA A 211 -2.08 -8.51 30.48
CA ALA A 211 -1.09 -7.45 30.71
C ALA A 211 -0.96 -6.55 29.47
N ALA A 212 -0.89 -5.24 29.69
CA ALA A 212 -0.78 -4.26 28.61
C ALA A 212 0.56 -4.37 27.87
N LEU A 213 0.49 -4.30 26.54
CA LEU A 213 1.65 -4.34 25.66
C LEU A 213 1.99 -2.92 25.18
N ASP A 214 3.14 -2.40 25.61
CA ASP A 214 3.64 -1.08 25.20
C ASP A 214 4.00 -1.01 23.71
N THR A 215 4.42 -2.15 23.15
CA THR A 215 4.72 -2.29 21.73
C THR A 215 4.05 -3.52 21.19
N PHE A 216 3.19 -3.34 20.18
CA PHE A 216 2.59 -4.45 19.48
C PHE A 216 2.55 -4.19 17.97
N LYS A 217 2.96 -5.20 17.20
CA LYS A 217 3.01 -5.15 15.74
C LYS A 217 2.37 -6.40 15.17
N LEU A 218 1.44 -6.20 14.26
CA LEU A 218 0.78 -7.30 13.56
C LEU A 218 1.61 -7.81 12.38
N ASN A 219 1.39 -9.08 12.04
CA ASN A 219 1.90 -9.75 10.85
C ASN A 219 1.07 -9.43 9.60
N ARG A 220 -0.18 -8.98 9.77
CA ARG A 220 -1.11 -8.55 8.72
C ARG A 220 -1.85 -7.30 9.17
N PRO A 221 -2.14 -6.36 8.26
CA PRO A 221 -2.67 -5.07 8.65
C PRO A 221 -4.12 -5.21 9.16
N ALA A 222 -4.40 -4.59 10.30
CA ALA A 222 -5.76 -4.36 10.75
C ALA A 222 -6.33 -3.12 10.06
N GLU A 223 -7.65 -3.08 9.90
CA GLU A 223 -8.39 -1.93 9.40
C GLU A 223 -9.04 -1.20 10.58
N ILE A 224 -8.77 0.10 10.71
CA ILE A 224 -9.35 0.97 11.73
C ILE A 224 -10.31 1.90 11.01
N CYS A 225 -11.54 1.99 11.49
CA CYS A 225 -12.55 2.92 10.97
C CYS A 225 -13.02 3.85 12.08
N VAL A 226 -12.98 5.16 11.82
CA VAL A 226 -13.46 6.19 12.74
C VAL A 226 -14.63 6.96 12.12
N PRO A 227 -15.65 7.33 12.91
CA PRO A 227 -16.70 8.23 12.46
C PRO A 227 -16.15 9.62 12.17
N PHE A 228 -16.80 10.32 11.24
CA PHE A 228 -16.67 11.77 11.07
C PHE A 228 -18.05 12.41 11.11
N ASN A 229 -18.12 13.68 11.51
CA ASN A 229 -19.36 14.45 11.50
C ASN A 229 -19.34 15.57 10.43
N GLN A 230 -20.45 16.30 10.30
CA GLN A 230 -20.56 17.37 9.31
C GLN A 230 -19.57 18.52 9.52
N ALA A 231 -19.17 18.80 10.76
CA ALA A 231 -18.18 19.84 11.07
C ALA A 231 -16.77 19.41 10.67
N ASP A 232 -16.44 18.12 10.75
CA ASP A 232 -15.20 17.57 10.20
C ASP A 232 -15.17 17.73 8.69
N LEU A 233 -16.25 17.33 8.01
CA LEU A 233 -16.38 17.40 6.56
C LEU A 233 -16.29 18.84 6.04
N ALA A 234 -16.99 19.77 6.68
CA ALA A 234 -16.91 21.20 6.36
C ALA A 234 -15.55 21.82 6.74
N GLY A 235 -14.84 21.15 7.62
CA GLY A 235 -13.60 21.60 8.21
C GLY A 235 -12.33 21.22 7.47
N ALA A 236 -12.39 20.15 6.68
CA ALA A 236 -11.29 19.65 5.88
C ALA A 236 -11.17 20.40 4.55
N ALA A 237 -9.96 20.84 4.21
CA ALA A 237 -9.69 21.44 2.91
C ALA A 237 -9.82 20.38 1.80
N GLY A 238 -10.72 20.63 0.84
CA GLY A 238 -11.08 19.62 -0.17
C GLY A 238 -12.24 18.70 0.25
N GLY A 239 -12.88 18.96 1.40
CA GLY A 239 -14.02 18.18 1.88
C GLY A 239 -13.62 16.74 2.20
N PRO A 240 -14.28 15.72 1.60
CA PRO A 240 -13.93 14.31 1.83
C PRO A 240 -12.46 13.99 1.58
N ASP A 241 -11.88 14.55 0.51
CA ASP A 241 -10.49 14.26 0.12
C ASP A 241 -9.47 14.86 1.11
N GLY A 242 -9.91 15.77 1.98
CA GLY A 242 -9.11 16.36 3.03
C GLY A 242 -9.13 15.60 4.36
N MET A 243 -9.82 14.47 4.45
CA MET A 243 -9.92 13.68 5.68
C MET A 243 -9.07 12.41 5.59
N SER A 244 -8.22 12.19 6.59
CA SER A 244 -7.40 10.99 6.68
C SER A 244 -7.18 10.58 8.14
N ILE A 245 -6.89 9.31 8.38
CA ILE A 245 -6.43 8.83 9.70
C ILE A 245 -4.94 9.09 9.82
N TRP A 246 -4.54 9.72 10.92
CA TRP A 246 -3.16 9.96 11.28
C TRP A 246 -2.77 9.08 12.46
N ARG A 247 -1.55 8.55 12.47
CA ARG A 247 -0.98 7.77 13.57
C ARG A 247 0.24 8.46 14.14
N TYR A 248 0.31 8.59 15.46
CA TYR A 248 1.49 9.09 16.14
C TYR A 248 2.56 8.00 16.28
N ASN A 249 3.77 8.18 15.77
CA ASN A 249 4.84 7.17 15.85
C ASN A 249 5.69 7.26 17.13
N GLY A 250 5.31 8.12 18.09
CA GLY A 250 6.09 8.45 19.28
C GLY A 250 6.84 9.78 19.18
N THR A 251 7.08 10.28 17.96
CA THR A 251 7.77 11.55 17.69
C THR A 251 6.95 12.50 16.82
N GLU A 252 6.27 11.97 15.80
CA GLU A 252 5.50 12.74 14.84
C GLU A 252 4.21 12.02 14.44
N TRP A 253 3.28 12.78 13.87
CA TRP A 253 2.06 12.25 13.26
C TRP A 253 2.34 11.87 11.81
N ILE A 254 1.95 10.66 11.44
CA ILE A 254 2.09 10.12 10.09
C ILE A 254 0.71 9.89 9.50
N GLU A 255 0.47 10.45 8.32
CA GLU A 255 -0.73 10.20 7.54
C GLU A 255 -0.78 8.74 7.06
N LEU A 256 -1.90 8.07 7.30
CA LEU A 256 -2.15 6.74 6.78
C LEU A 256 -2.93 6.83 5.46
N ASN A 257 -2.69 5.87 4.57
CA ASN A 257 -3.49 5.71 3.36
C ASN A 257 -4.93 5.37 3.75
N SER A 258 -5.78 6.38 3.71
CA SER A 258 -7.14 6.35 4.24
C SER A 258 -8.17 6.35 3.12
N THR A 259 -9.33 5.76 3.38
CA THR A 259 -10.48 5.77 2.48
C THR A 259 -11.67 6.35 3.22
N VAL A 260 -12.26 7.40 2.65
CA VAL A 260 -13.47 8.03 3.19
C VAL A 260 -14.70 7.35 2.60
N ASN A 261 -15.55 6.82 3.45
CA ASN A 261 -16.84 6.27 3.08
C ASN A 261 -17.97 7.22 3.51
N ILE A 262 -18.37 8.10 2.60
CA ILE A 262 -19.41 9.11 2.85
C ILE A 262 -20.76 8.45 3.21
N SER A 263 -21.08 7.33 2.57
CA SER A 263 -22.34 6.63 2.82
C SER A 263 -22.40 5.97 4.20
N ALA A 264 -21.26 5.53 4.72
CA ALA A 264 -21.13 4.94 6.04
C ALA A 264 -20.80 5.96 7.13
N GLY A 265 -20.41 7.19 6.79
CA GLY A 265 -19.99 8.22 7.74
C GLY A 265 -18.65 7.93 8.40
N THR A 266 -17.77 7.15 7.76
CA THR A 266 -16.49 6.72 8.33
C THR A 266 -15.29 7.05 7.45
N VAL A 267 -14.13 7.20 8.09
CA VAL A 267 -12.81 7.17 7.45
C VAL A 267 -12.11 5.91 7.94
N CYS A 268 -11.58 5.10 7.03
CA CYS A 268 -10.90 3.85 7.36
C CYS A 268 -9.45 3.86 6.87
N ALA A 269 -8.53 3.25 7.65
CA ALA A 269 -7.14 3.08 7.25
C ALA A 269 -6.58 1.75 7.74
N ARG A 270 -5.52 1.27 7.08
CA ARG A 270 -4.86 0.01 7.41
C ARG A 270 -3.51 0.23 8.07
N THR A 271 -3.22 -0.48 9.15
CA THR A 271 -1.95 -0.36 9.88
C THR A 271 -1.48 -1.69 10.45
N LEU A 272 -0.15 -1.80 10.60
CA LEU A 272 0.51 -2.89 11.32
C LEU A 272 0.98 -2.48 12.72
N ASN A 273 1.05 -1.18 13.01
CA ASN A 273 1.58 -0.64 14.26
C ASN A 273 0.51 0.22 14.93
N PHE A 274 0.48 0.16 16.26
CA PHE A 274 -0.57 0.75 17.09
C PHE A 274 0.03 1.74 18.08
N SER A 275 -0.73 2.80 18.32
CA SER A 275 -0.42 3.92 19.21
C SER A 275 -1.68 4.82 19.27
N PHE A 276 -1.50 6.14 19.35
CA PHE A 276 -2.57 7.11 19.13
C PHE A 276 -2.90 7.28 17.65
N PHE A 277 -4.19 7.32 17.36
CA PHE A 277 -4.75 7.64 16.06
C PHE A 277 -5.68 8.84 16.17
N ALA A 278 -5.74 9.65 15.12
CA ALA A 278 -6.66 10.77 15.04
C ALA A 278 -7.28 10.85 13.66
N LEU A 279 -8.54 11.28 13.60
CA LEU A 279 -9.09 11.86 12.38
C LEU A 279 -8.38 13.19 12.16
N GLY A 280 -7.65 13.30 11.05
CA GLY A 280 -6.99 14.53 10.65
C GLY A 280 -7.74 15.21 9.52
N LEU A 281 -7.85 16.53 9.64
CA LEU A 281 -8.45 17.39 8.63
C LEU A 281 -7.35 18.24 8.01
N SER A 282 -7.19 18.13 6.70
CA SER A 282 -6.26 18.95 5.94
C SER A 282 -6.58 20.43 6.15
N VAL A 283 -5.53 21.24 6.26
CA VAL A 283 -5.64 22.69 6.37
C VAL A 283 -5.31 23.31 5.02
N ALA A 284 -6.15 24.22 4.54
CA ALA A 284 -5.89 24.94 3.29
C ALA A 284 -4.59 25.76 3.42
N ALA A 285 -3.80 25.79 2.35
CA ALA A 285 -2.64 26.67 2.29
C ALA A 285 -3.09 28.14 2.39
N PRO A 286 -2.31 29.03 3.04
CA PRO A 286 -2.70 30.41 3.32
C PRO A 286 -3.03 31.28 2.08
N ASP A 287 -2.76 30.80 0.85
CA ASP A 287 -3.06 31.50 -0.41
C ASP A 287 -3.99 30.71 -1.33
N ALA A 288 -4.75 29.75 -0.80
CA ALA A 288 -5.98 29.32 -1.46
C ALA A 288 -7.02 30.45 -1.32
N GLU A 289 -6.74 31.62 -1.91
CA GLU A 289 -7.80 32.51 -2.35
C GLU A 289 -8.72 31.63 -3.18
N GLU A 290 -9.95 31.50 -2.70
CA GLU A 290 -11.07 30.96 -3.44
C GLU A 290 -11.06 31.69 -4.78
N ALA A 291 -10.53 31.05 -5.82
CA ALA A 291 -10.75 31.49 -7.18
C ALA A 291 -12.26 31.44 -7.34
N GLY A 292 -12.90 32.58 -7.11
CA GLY A 292 -14.32 32.79 -7.21
C GLY A 292 -14.72 32.52 -8.65
N LEU A 293 -14.91 31.25 -8.97
CA LEU A 293 -15.77 30.86 -10.05
C LEU A 293 -17.16 31.36 -9.63
N PRO A 294 -17.85 32.17 -10.44
CA PRO A 294 -19.22 32.51 -10.12
C PRO A 294 -19.98 31.20 -9.94
N SER A 295 -20.48 30.98 -8.72
CA SER A 295 -21.45 29.93 -8.41
C SER A 295 -22.58 30.04 -9.42
N THR A 296 -22.50 29.23 -10.46
CA THR A 296 -23.58 29.03 -11.41
C THR A 296 -24.20 27.70 -11.02
N GLY A 297 -25.13 27.79 -10.06
CA GLY A 297 -26.16 26.80 -9.81
C GLY A 297 -25.67 25.49 -9.23
N ASP A 298 -25.80 25.35 -7.90
CA ASP A 298 -26.44 24.18 -7.28
C ASP A 298 -26.72 24.46 -5.80
N TYR A 299 -27.56 25.48 -5.56
CA TYR A 299 -28.47 25.42 -4.42
C TYR A 299 -29.73 24.72 -4.92
N ALA A 300 -29.80 23.39 -4.81
CA ALA A 300 -31.09 22.74 -4.72
C ALA A 300 -31.64 23.11 -3.34
N PRO A 301 -32.67 23.98 -3.22
CA PRO A 301 -33.26 24.28 -1.93
C PRO A 301 -33.75 22.98 -1.31
N SER A 302 -33.38 22.74 -0.05
CA SER A 302 -33.94 21.63 0.72
C SER A 302 -35.46 21.68 0.64
N THR A 303 -36.13 20.53 0.66
CA THR A 303 -37.59 20.41 0.51
C THR A 303 -38.35 21.35 1.46
N TRP A 304 -37.75 21.69 2.61
CA TRP A 304 -38.28 22.63 3.58
C TRP A 304 -38.25 24.11 3.15
N THR A 305 -37.22 24.54 2.41
CA THR A 305 -37.14 25.91 1.87
C THR A 305 -38.11 26.13 0.70
N MET A 306 -38.38 25.10 -0.11
CA MET A 306 -39.46 25.15 -1.11
C MET A 306 -40.85 25.26 -0.46
N VAL A 307 -41.10 24.49 0.63
CA VAL A 307 -42.39 24.56 1.35
C VAL A 307 -42.60 25.94 1.98
N LEU A 308 -41.56 26.55 2.56
CA LEU A 308 -41.64 27.91 3.11
C LEU A 308 -41.86 28.98 2.04
N ALA A 309 -41.19 28.87 0.89
CA ALA A 309 -41.40 29.79 -0.23
C ALA A 309 -42.83 29.67 -0.83
N MET A 310 -43.36 28.45 -0.91
CA MET A 310 -44.72 28.20 -1.38
C MET A 310 -45.78 28.77 -0.42
N LEU A 311 -45.56 28.64 0.90
CA LEU A 311 -46.44 29.22 1.92
C LEU A 311 -46.40 30.76 1.93
N ALA A 312 -45.23 31.37 1.69
CA ALA A 312 -45.10 32.82 1.53
C ALA A 312 -45.85 33.33 0.28
N GLY A 313 -45.80 32.58 -0.83
CA GLY A 313 -46.56 32.88 -2.05
C GLY A 313 -48.08 32.84 -1.83
N ILE A 314 -48.58 31.84 -1.10
CA ILE A 314 -50.01 31.70 -0.77
C ILE A 314 -50.46 32.84 0.16
N ALA A 315 -49.63 33.26 1.12
CA ALA A 315 -49.94 34.39 2.01
C ALA A 315 -50.06 35.72 1.24
N LEU A 316 -49.19 35.97 0.26
CA LEU A 316 -49.24 37.18 -0.58
C LEU A 316 -50.51 37.23 -1.46
N VAL A 317 -50.91 36.10 -2.04
CA VAL A 317 -52.15 36.02 -2.84
C VAL A 317 -53.39 36.19 -1.96
N ALA A 318 -53.41 35.64 -0.75
CA ALA A 318 -54.51 35.79 0.19
C ALA A 318 -54.67 37.25 0.69
N VAL A 319 -53.58 37.94 0.99
CA VAL A 319 -53.59 39.37 1.39
C VAL A 319 -54.00 40.28 0.23
N GLY A 320 -53.53 39.98 -0.99
CA GLY A 320 -53.94 40.69 -2.21
C GLY A 320 -55.45 40.54 -2.53
N ALA A 321 -56.00 39.33 -2.35
CA ALA A 321 -57.42 39.08 -2.55
C ALA A 321 -58.31 39.77 -1.50
N PHE A 322 -57.86 39.85 -0.25
CA PHE A 322 -58.60 40.52 0.83
C PHE A 322 -58.63 42.04 0.68
N THR A 323 -57.49 42.64 0.31
CA THR A 323 -57.39 44.09 0.06
C THR A 323 -58.19 44.51 -1.19
N ALA A 324 -58.16 43.71 -2.26
CA ALA A 324 -58.97 43.96 -3.45
C ALA A 324 -60.49 43.82 -3.21
N ARG A 325 -60.94 42.86 -2.37
CA ARG A 325 -62.36 42.74 -1.97
C ARG A 325 -62.82 43.91 -1.12
N ARG A 326 -61.98 44.44 -0.23
CA ARG A 326 -62.31 45.60 0.61
C ARG A 326 -62.44 46.88 -0.23
N ALA A 327 -61.55 47.07 -1.22
CA ALA A 327 -61.63 48.20 -2.15
C ALA A 327 -62.89 48.17 -3.04
N ARG A 328 -63.35 46.98 -3.48
CA ARG A 328 -64.62 46.86 -4.23
C ARG A 328 -65.87 47.14 -3.40
N ARG A 329 -65.88 46.84 -2.09
CA ARG A 329 -67.03 47.17 -1.22
C ARG A 329 -67.17 48.67 -0.96
N VAL A 330 -66.07 49.41 -0.87
CA VAL A 330 -66.10 50.87 -0.64
C VAL A 330 -66.59 51.65 -1.89
N ARG A 331 -66.36 51.11 -3.09
CA ARG A 331 -66.89 51.70 -4.36
C ARG A 331 -68.37 51.41 -4.64
N ALA A 332 -69.03 50.55 -3.86
CA ALA A 332 -70.45 50.24 -4.03
C ALA A 332 -71.37 51.06 -3.10
N THR A 333 -70.80 51.95 -2.29
CA THR A 333 -71.54 52.81 -1.33
C THR A 333 -71.16 54.29 -1.45
N SER A 334 -70.74 54.73 -2.64
CA SER A 334 -70.64 56.14 -3.03
C SER A 334 -71.46 56.38 -4.29
#